data_AF-A0A5N7MXG2-F1
#
_entry.id   AF-A0A5N7MXG2-F1
#
_cell.length_a   1.000
_cell.length_b   1.000
_cell.length_c   1.000
_cell.angle_alpha   90.00
_cell.angle_beta   90.00
_cell.angle_gamma   90.00
#
_symmetry.space_group_name_H-M   'P 1'
#
loop_
_entity.id
_entity.type
_entity.pdbx_description
1 polymer ?
#
loop_
_entity_poly.entity_id
_entity_poly.type
_entity_poly.pdbx_seq_one_letter_code
_entity_poly.pdbx_strand_id
1 'polypeptide(L)'
;MRENALWSLIVVFVPFSLVSIGGGPSIFAGIQHQSVEVYHWVTAREFVDLFAIARAAPGPGSMLVTLLGWTVAGWTGAVVATLALFIPSSLLCYGVTKMWNHYRGRHWHTALENGLAPIGAGLILAGVFAI
;
A
#
# COMPACT_ATOMS: atom_id res chain seq x y z
N MET A 1 -2.79 27.52 1.97
CA MET A 1 -3.00 26.69 0.75
C MET A 1 -2.29 25.34 0.81
N ARG A 2 -1.04 25.23 1.30
CA ARG A 2 -0.32 23.94 1.43
C ARG A 2 -0.91 22.96 2.46
N GLU A 3 -1.51 23.45 3.54
CA GLU A 3 -2.08 22.59 4.60
C GLU A 3 -3.22 21.70 4.10
N ASN A 4 -4.07 22.22 3.21
CA ASN A 4 -5.16 21.45 2.60
C ASN A 4 -4.62 20.31 1.73
N ALA A 5 -3.51 20.54 1.02
CA ALA A 5 -2.89 19.53 0.18
C ALA A 5 -2.32 18.36 1.00
N LEU A 6 -1.67 18.65 2.14
CA LEU A 6 -1.14 17.62 3.04
C LEU A 6 -2.26 16.77 3.65
N TRP A 7 -3.36 17.41 4.05
CA TRP A 7 -4.52 16.68 4.57
C TRP A 7 -5.13 15.75 3.51
N SER A 8 -5.28 16.24 2.28
CA SER A 8 -5.79 15.42 1.18
C SER A 8 -4.88 14.23 0.86
N LEU A 9 -3.55 14.39 0.91
CA LEU A 9 -2.61 13.27 0.76
C LEU A 9 -2.85 12.19 1.84
N ILE A 10 -3.03 12.58 3.10
CA ILE A 10 -3.31 11.65 4.20
C ILE A 10 -4.62 10.90 3.95
N VAL A 11 -5.70 11.62 3.65
CA VAL A 11 -7.04 11.04 3.45
C VAL A 11 -7.06 10.08 2.27
N VAL A 12 -6.30 10.35 1.21
CA VAL A 12 -6.21 9.48 0.03
C VAL A 12 -5.35 8.26 0.29
N PHE A 13 -4.15 8.41 0.86
CA PHE A 13 -3.19 7.32 0.95
C PHE A 13 -3.40 6.37 2.15
N VAL A 14 -4.03 6.83 3.24
CA VAL A 14 -4.32 5.97 4.41
C VAL A 14 -5.24 4.78 4.06
N PRO A 15 -6.35 4.95 3.33
CA PRO A 15 -7.16 3.83 2.87
C PRO A 15 -6.38 2.85 1.98
N PHE A 16 -5.56 3.36 1.04
CA PHE A 16 -4.73 2.50 0.20
C PHE A 16 -3.67 1.72 0.98
N SER A 17 -3.19 2.25 2.12
CA SER A 17 -2.32 1.51 3.04
C SER A 17 -3.00 0.24 3.58
N LEU A 18 -4.29 0.35 3.91
CA LEU A 18 -5.07 -0.73 4.51
C LEU A 18 -5.63 -1.69 3.45
N VAL A 19 -5.92 -1.21 2.25
CA VAL A 19 -6.56 -1.95 1.15
C VAL A 19 -5.56 -2.29 0.04
N SER A 20 -4.38 -2.81 0.41
CA SER A 20 -3.39 -3.33 -0.54
C SER A 20 -3.50 -4.85 -0.73
N ILE A 21 -4.73 -5.36 -0.90
CA ILE A 21 -5.02 -6.78 -1.07
C ILE A 21 -4.59 -7.20 -2.48
N GLY A 22 -3.60 -8.09 -2.59
CA GLY A 22 -2.99 -8.50 -3.86
C GLY A 22 -1.64 -7.83 -4.16
N GLY A 23 -1.08 -7.06 -3.22
CA GLY A 23 0.26 -6.48 -3.31
C GLY A 23 0.29 -5.06 -3.90
N GLY A 24 1.48 -4.45 -3.91
CA GLY A 24 1.68 -3.05 -4.30
C GLY A 24 1.11 -2.58 -5.65
N PRO A 25 1.01 -3.43 -6.70
CA PRO A 25 0.39 -3.02 -7.97
C PRO A 25 -1.12 -2.79 -7.91
N SER A 26 -1.83 -3.44 -6.97
CA SER A 26 -3.30 -3.39 -6.87
C SER A 26 -3.83 -1.98 -6.58
N ILE A 27 -3.04 -1.16 -5.86
CA ILE A 27 -3.44 0.19 -5.44
C ILE A 27 -3.13 1.25 -6.51
N PHE A 28 -2.33 0.96 -7.53
CA PHE A 28 -1.89 1.98 -8.49
C PHE A 28 -3.01 2.52 -9.37
N ALA A 29 -3.95 1.67 -9.81
CA ALA A 29 -5.12 2.13 -10.56
C ALA A 29 -5.98 3.10 -9.73
N GLY A 30 -6.16 2.79 -8.43
CA GLY A 30 -6.86 3.66 -7.50
C GLY A 30 -6.13 4.98 -7.26
N ILE A 31 -4.80 4.93 -7.07
CA ILE A 31 -3.98 6.12 -6.90
C ILE A 31 -4.00 7.00 -8.16
N GLN A 32 -3.96 6.40 -9.35
CA GLN A 32 -4.09 7.13 -10.61
C GLN A 32 -5.42 7.88 -10.69
N HIS A 33 -6.54 7.19 -10.45
CA HIS A 33 -7.86 7.80 -10.48
C HIS A 33 -7.97 8.96 -9.47
N GLN A 34 -7.51 8.75 -8.24
CA GLN A 34 -7.54 9.81 -7.21
C GLN A 34 -6.63 10.99 -7.58
N SER A 35 -5.42 10.73 -8.07
CA SER A 35 -4.42 11.79 -8.36
C SER A 35 -4.74 12.58 -9.63
N VAL A 36 -5.34 11.94 -10.64
CA VAL A 36 -5.58 12.53 -11.96
C VAL A 36 -7.02 13.03 -12.13
N GLU A 37 -8.02 12.25 -11.73
CA GLU A 37 -9.44 12.53 -12.01
C GLU A 37 -10.16 13.21 -10.85
N VAL A 38 -9.81 12.89 -9.60
CA VAL A 38 -10.51 13.43 -8.42
C VAL A 38 -9.85 14.71 -7.92
N TYR A 39 -8.55 14.65 -7.63
CA TYR A 39 -7.81 15.75 -7.02
C TYR A 39 -7.04 16.61 -8.03
N HIS A 40 -6.91 16.15 -9.29
CA HIS A 40 -6.20 16.83 -10.37
C HIS A 40 -4.80 17.33 -9.97
N TRP A 41 -4.09 16.56 -9.15
CA TRP A 41 -2.74 16.87 -8.69
C TRP A 41 -1.71 16.77 -9.80
N VAL A 42 -1.91 15.82 -10.71
CA VAL A 42 -1.05 15.55 -11.86
C VAL A 42 -1.90 15.19 -13.06
N THR A 43 -1.40 15.45 -14.26
CA THR A 43 -2.01 14.97 -15.50
C THR A 43 -1.76 13.46 -15.67
N ALA A 44 -2.55 12.82 -16.54
CA ALA A 44 -2.33 11.40 -16.86
C ALA A 44 -0.93 11.12 -17.40
N ARG A 45 -0.36 12.05 -18.18
CA ARG A 45 1.00 11.93 -18.71
C ARG A 45 2.04 12.05 -17.60
N GLU A 46 1.93 13.07 -16.74
CA GLU A 46 2.83 13.22 -15.59
C GLU A 46 2.77 12.03 -14.64
N PHE A 47 1.57 11.46 -14.41
CA PHE A 47 1.44 10.25 -13.61
C PHE A 47 2.21 9.08 -14.20
N VAL A 48 2.12 8.87 -15.53
CA VAL A 48 2.86 7.82 -16.23
C VAL A 48 4.37 8.06 -16.16
N ASP A 49 4.81 9.32 -16.27
CA ASP A 49 6.23 9.68 -16.15
C ASP A 49 6.74 9.39 -14.73
N LEU A 50 6.00 9.78 -13.70
CA LEU A 50 6.33 9.47 -12.31
C LEU A 50 6.33 7.96 -12.03
N PHE A 51 5.38 7.22 -12.63
CA PHE A 51 5.34 5.77 -12.55
C PHE A 51 6.55 5.13 -13.23
N ALA A 52 6.93 5.61 -14.42
CA ALA A 52 8.12 5.14 -15.12
C ALA A 52 9.39 5.39 -14.28
N ILE A 53 9.52 6.58 -13.68
CA ILE A 53 10.63 6.91 -12.77
C ILE A 53 10.64 5.96 -11.57
N ALA A 54 9.49 5.73 -10.92
CA ALA A 54 9.39 4.85 -9.77
C ALA A 54 9.74 3.39 -10.10
N ARG A 55 9.52 2.94 -11.34
CA ARG A 55 9.86 1.59 -11.81
C ARG A 55 11.28 1.47 -12.34
N ALA A 56 11.85 2.56 -12.84
CA ALA A 56 13.24 2.64 -13.27
C ALA A 56 14.20 2.73 -12.07
N ALA A 57 13.77 3.39 -10.99
CA ALA A 57 14.56 3.50 -9.77
C ALA A 57 14.66 2.13 -9.07
N PRO A 58 15.86 1.70 -8.64
CA PRO A 58 16.00 0.52 -7.79
C PRO A 58 15.35 0.82 -6.43
N GLY A 59 14.19 0.24 -6.17
CA GLY A 59 13.44 0.53 -4.95
C GLY A 59 12.09 -0.18 -4.85
N PRO A 60 11.40 0.00 -3.72
CA PRO A 60 10.05 -0.54 -3.55
C PRO A 60 9.08 0.19 -4.48
N GLY A 61 8.13 -0.56 -5.06
CA GLY A 61 7.13 0.01 -5.98
C GLY A 61 6.27 1.13 -5.36
N SER A 62 6.24 1.24 -4.03
CA SER A 62 5.61 2.35 -3.31
C SER A 62 6.31 3.70 -3.50
N MET A 63 7.48 3.76 -4.15
CA MET A 63 8.18 5.01 -4.45
C MET A 63 7.33 6.01 -5.25
N LEU A 64 6.37 5.53 -6.05
CA LEU A 64 5.39 6.37 -6.75
C LEU A 64 4.61 7.27 -5.79
N VAL A 65 4.23 6.77 -4.61
CA VAL A 65 3.47 7.54 -3.61
C VAL A 65 4.32 8.68 -3.04
N THR A 66 5.61 8.42 -2.80
CA THR A 66 6.56 9.44 -2.34
C THR A 66 6.78 10.50 -3.42
N LEU A 67 6.91 10.11 -4.68
CA LEU A 67 7.08 11.03 -5.80
C LEU A 67 5.83 11.89 -6.04
N LEU A 68 4.63 11.30 -5.96
CA LEU A 68 3.37 12.05 -6.03
C LEU A 68 3.22 13.02 -4.85
N GLY A 69 3.57 12.60 -3.64
CA GLY A 69 3.61 13.51 -2.49
C GLY A 69 4.58 14.67 -2.73
N TRP A 70 5.72 14.40 -3.36
CA TRP A 70 6.69 15.42 -3.72
C TRP A 70 6.13 16.43 -4.73
N THR A 71 5.46 15.98 -5.79
CA THR A 71 4.89 16.89 -6.78
C THR A 71 3.77 17.75 -6.22
N VAL A 72 2.97 17.23 -5.28
CA VAL A 72 1.83 17.96 -4.68
C VAL A 72 2.27 19.03 -3.68
N ALA A 73 3.19 18.72 -2.76
CA ALA A 73 3.52 19.63 -1.67
C ALA A 73 5.02 19.69 -1.33
N GLY A 74 5.89 19.40 -2.29
CA GLY A 74 7.33 19.48 -2.09
C GLY A 74 7.83 18.38 -1.13
N TRP A 75 8.96 18.64 -0.48
CA TRP A 75 9.58 17.67 0.43
C TRP A 75 8.66 17.23 1.57
N THR A 76 7.84 18.16 2.09
CA THR A 76 6.85 17.86 3.13
C THR A 76 5.76 16.92 2.65
N GLY A 77 5.30 17.06 1.40
CA GLY A 77 4.32 16.16 0.82
C GLY A 77 4.88 14.76 0.59
N ALA A 78 6.16 14.65 0.20
CA ALA A 78 6.85 13.37 0.03
C ALA A 78 6.85 12.58 1.35
N VAL A 79 7.31 13.20 2.44
CA VAL A 79 7.34 12.57 3.77
C VAL A 79 5.95 12.19 4.25
N VAL A 80 4.97 13.10 4.13
CA VAL A 80 3.61 12.86 4.59
C VAL A 80 2.94 11.72 3.81
N ALA A 81 3.09 11.67 2.49
CA ALA A 81 2.52 10.62 1.65
C ALA A 81 3.14 9.25 1.97
N THR A 82 4.47 9.17 2.18
CA THR A 82 5.13 7.94 2.60
C THR A 82 4.63 7.48 3.97
N LEU A 83 4.56 8.37 4.96
CA LEU A 83 4.09 8.03 6.29
C LEU A 83 2.61 7.60 6.28
N ALA A 84 1.76 8.29 5.54
CA ALA A 84 0.35 7.93 5.36
C ALA A 84 0.18 6.53 4.75
N LEU A 85 1.09 6.12 3.87
CA LEU A 85 1.06 4.78 3.27
C LEU A 85 1.62 3.69 4.20
N PHE A 86 2.65 3.97 5.01
CA PHE A 86 3.33 2.91 5.79
C PHE A 86 2.83 2.77 7.24
N ILE A 87 2.44 3.87 7.89
CA ILE A 87 2.04 3.86 9.30
C ILE A 87 0.80 2.98 9.55
N PRO A 88 -0.31 3.08 8.78
CA PRO A 88 -1.53 2.33 9.09
C PRO A 88 -1.31 0.83 9.01
N SER A 89 -0.70 0.35 7.92
CA SER A 89 -0.36 -1.06 7.72
C SER A 89 0.62 -1.58 8.79
N SER A 90 1.66 -0.80 9.13
CA SER A 90 2.62 -1.18 10.17
C SER A 90 1.96 -1.29 11.55
N LEU A 91 1.07 -0.35 11.89
CA LEU A 91 0.34 -0.37 13.16
C LEU A 91 -0.66 -1.54 13.22
N LEU A 92 -1.33 -1.84 12.12
CA LEU A 92 -2.23 -2.98 12.00
C LEU A 92 -1.45 -4.29 12.17
N CYS A 93 -0.33 -4.45 11.46
CA CYS A 93 0.53 -5.61 11.58
C CYS A 93 1.07 -5.79 13.02
N TYR A 94 1.51 -4.70 13.65
CA TYR A 94 1.93 -4.72 15.06
C TYR A 94 0.78 -5.13 16.00
N GLY A 95 -0.41 -4.58 15.80
CA GLY A 95 -1.61 -4.91 16.58
C GLY A 95 -2.00 -6.39 16.44
N VAL A 96 -2.03 -6.90 15.21
CA VAL A 96 -2.32 -8.31 14.92
C VAL A 96 -1.25 -9.22 15.54
N THR A 97 0.04 -8.88 15.39
CA THR A 97 1.14 -9.67 15.95
C THR A 97 1.09 -9.70 17.47
N LYS A 98 0.80 -8.57 18.11
CA LYS A 98 0.67 -8.49 19.57
C LYS A 98 -0.52 -9.31 20.07
N MET A 99 -1.65 -9.24 19.37
CA MET A 99 -2.85 -10.04 19.65
C MET A 99 -2.57 -11.53 19.50
N TRP A 100 -1.93 -11.92 18.39
CA TRP A 100 -1.53 -13.30 18.08
C TRP A 100 -0.60 -13.87 19.16
N ASN A 101 0.41 -13.10 19.58
CA ASN A 101 1.34 -13.54 20.61
C ASN A 101 0.69 -13.59 22.01
N HIS A 102 -0.35 -12.81 22.27
CA HIS A 102 -1.11 -12.86 23.53
C HIS A 102 -1.98 -14.13 23.65
N TYR A 103 -2.45 -14.69 22.53
CA TYR A 103 -3.28 -15.91 22.50
C TYR A 103 -2.50 -17.19 22.14
N ARG A 104 -1.16 -17.13 22.11
CA ARG A 104 -0.30 -18.31 21.92
C ARG A 104 -0.54 -19.32 23.05
N GLY A 105 -1.06 -20.50 22.70
CA GLY A 105 -1.26 -21.63 23.62
C GLY A 105 -2.64 -22.29 23.57
N ARG A 106 -3.63 -21.76 22.85
CA ARG A 106 -4.93 -22.43 22.64
C ARG A 106 -4.85 -23.39 21.45
N HIS A 107 -5.46 -24.59 21.56
CA HIS A 107 -5.53 -25.60 20.49
C HIS A 107 -5.97 -25.07 19.13
N TRP A 108 -6.76 -23.99 19.11
CA TRP A 108 -7.22 -23.32 17.89
C TRP A 108 -6.09 -22.70 17.05
N HIS A 109 -5.00 -22.28 17.70
CA HIS A 109 -3.85 -21.66 17.05
C HIS A 109 -3.04 -22.67 16.22
N THR A 110 -2.80 -23.85 16.80
CA THR A 110 -2.12 -24.97 16.12
C THR A 110 -2.99 -25.58 15.02
N ALA A 111 -4.31 -25.60 15.20
CA ALA A 111 -5.25 -26.04 14.16
C ALA A 111 -5.28 -25.06 12.97
N LEU A 112 -5.21 -23.75 13.23
CA LEU A 112 -5.13 -22.72 12.18
C LEU A 112 -3.81 -22.80 11.41
N GLU A 113 -2.66 -22.92 12.09
CA GLU A 113 -1.35 -23.05 11.43
C GLU A 113 -1.29 -24.30 10.54
N ASN A 114 -1.75 -25.44 11.04
CA ASN A 114 -1.74 -26.70 10.28
C ASN A 114 -2.78 -26.71 9.14
N GLY A 115 -3.89 -25.96 9.27
CA GLY A 115 -4.91 -25.84 8.24
C GLY A 115 -4.54 -24.85 7.13
N LEU A 116 -3.88 -23.75 7.46
CA LEU A 116 -3.52 -22.70 6.50
C LEU A 116 -2.33 -23.08 5.61
N ALA A 117 -1.37 -23.85 6.13
CA ALA A 117 -0.20 -24.31 5.39
C ALA A 117 -0.55 -25.06 4.07
N PRO A 118 -1.42 -26.10 4.07
CA PRO A 118 -1.80 -26.78 2.83
C PRO A 118 -2.69 -25.93 1.92
N ILE A 119 -3.51 -25.02 2.47
CA ILE A 119 -4.33 -24.09 1.67
C ILE A 119 -3.44 -23.14 0.87
N GLY A 120 -2.41 -22.57 1.50
CA GLY A 120 -1.44 -21.70 0.82
C GLY A 120 -0.69 -22.44 -0.28
N ALA A 121 -0.21 -23.66 0.01
CA ALA A 121 0.46 -24.49 -0.99
C ALA A 121 -0.46 -24.84 -2.18
N GLY A 122 -1.72 -25.18 -1.91
CA GLY A 122 -2.73 -25.45 -2.94
C GLY A 122 -3.05 -24.25 -3.82
N LEU A 123 -3.19 -23.05 -3.23
CA LEU A 123 -3.41 -21.81 -3.97
C LEU A 123 -2.23 -21.45 -4.87
N ILE A 124 -0.99 -21.61 -4.38
CA ILE A 124 0.21 -21.36 -5.18
C ILE A 124 0.27 -22.33 -6.37
N LEU A 125 0.03 -23.64 -6.13
CA LEU A 125 -0.01 -24.64 -7.20
C LEU A 125 -1.12 -24.33 -8.21
N ALA A 126 -2.32 -23.96 -7.76
CA ALA A 126 -3.43 -23.59 -8.65
C ALA A 126 -3.07 -22.38 -9.53
N GLY A 127 -2.37 -21.39 -8.98
CA GLY A 127 -1.88 -20.22 -9.73
C GLY A 127 -0.91 -20.60 -10.86
N VAL A 128 -0.09 -21.64 -10.69
CA VAL A 128 0.81 -22.14 -11.74
C VAL A 128 0.03 -22.76 -12.91
N PHE A 129 -1.08 -23.44 -12.64
CA PHE A 129 -1.91 -24.05 -13.69
C PHE A 129 -2.89 -23.07 -14.36
N ALA A 130 -3.16 -21.92 -13.72
CA ALA A 130 -4.09 -20.91 -14.22
C ALA A 130 -3.44 -19.89 -15.19
N ILE A 131 -2.11 -19.92 -15.32
CA ILE A 131 -1.31 -19.11 -16.25
C ILE A 131 -0.94 -19.96 -17.46
#